data_AF-A0A2L0EPY3-F1
#
_entry.id   AF-A0A2L0EPY3-F1
#
_cell.length_a   1.000
_cell.length_b   1.000
_cell.length_c   1.000
_cell.angle_alpha   90.00
_cell.angle_beta   90.00
_cell.angle_gamma   90.00
#
_symmetry.space_group_name_H-M   'P 1'
#
loop_
_entity.id
_entity.type
_entity.pdbx_description
1 polymer ?
#
loop_
_entity_poly.entity_id
_entity_poly.type
_entity_poly.pdbx_seq_one_letter_code
_entity_poly.pdbx_strand_id
1 'polypeptide(L)'
;MMDRRHVPGGKTRRWSRLRGPLAAAAPLVAAALAGLAPSAAHAQDRTFYLDRLRMAGAPEDGIGVWRPQLGEKTRFFGQFGLGVSIHPLRNDNYVDNLAIEEKLEGQGPVTSQLITYLDAGVEILGRGALQVSFPVILFQDGNQTYHRELGIEESVDLKTAAPMDLRLDARLVALELDERRFKLGVTGAVFVPIGNKYSFGGDRKVSSSFGLGAEYDFQKFFVTVNAGVAIRPPVQLHELRVGSELTYGVGGYVPLRDDTIRVGAEVFGSFGLLDETRGELDASPIEWLANGKMFLTKDKALYAGAGVGTRLSGGYAPDFRGVAVFGGSFRITDTDARSPGFDYVIEQEKDADGDGYPDVIDLCPEDPEDGKQPKPSDGCPDMPDRDGDGIPDVVDKCPDDPEDKDGIDDRDGCPEEDADQDGIPDAVDKCPKEPGQVVVDDPEKNGCPYYIRRITGSAEIEIMKQVEFEFDSSRILPQSYPILDEVVRLLKANPEIKLLSIEGHTDNQGTADYNDRLAQARATAVRFYLINNGVQSERLTSIGFGARRPLLSNDTPEGRQRNRRVEFHIKSQTIEGR
;
A
#
# COMPACT_ATOMS: atom_id res chain seq x y z
N MET A 1 48.10 -32.71 -23.05
CA MET A 1 48.69 -31.46 -22.54
C MET A 1 47.57 -30.46 -22.41
N MET A 2 47.41 -29.88 -21.21
CA MET A 2 46.25 -29.11 -20.76
C MET A 2 45.94 -27.89 -21.64
N ASP A 3 44.64 -27.68 -21.88
CA ASP A 3 44.06 -26.54 -22.58
C ASP A 3 43.66 -25.42 -21.60
N ARG A 4 43.61 -24.21 -22.17
CA ARG A 4 43.68 -22.84 -21.65
C ARG A 4 42.86 -22.48 -20.39
N ARG A 5 43.45 -21.61 -19.55
CA ARG A 5 42.74 -20.76 -18.56
C ARG A 5 43.18 -19.29 -18.66
N HIS A 6 42.19 -18.39 -18.53
CA HIS A 6 42.24 -16.97 -18.08
C HIS A 6 42.79 -15.93 -19.09
N VAL A 7 42.19 -14.75 -19.38
CA VAL A 7 41.15 -13.83 -18.80
C VAL A 7 40.54 -13.00 -19.97
N PRO A 8 39.27 -12.53 -19.97
CA PRO A 8 38.93 -11.12 -19.60
C PRO A 8 37.50 -11.02 -18.98
N GLY A 9 36.96 -9.93 -18.44
CA GLY A 9 37.35 -8.54 -18.22
C GLY A 9 36.24 -7.89 -17.38
N GLY A 10 36.62 -6.97 -16.50
CA GLY A 10 35.69 -6.29 -15.59
C GLY A 10 34.72 -5.36 -16.32
N LYS A 11 33.42 -5.52 -16.06
CA LYS A 11 32.41 -4.49 -16.34
C LYS A 11 31.92 -3.93 -15.02
N THR A 12 32.36 -2.71 -14.71
CA THR A 12 31.75 -1.83 -13.72
C THR A 12 30.32 -1.51 -14.16
N ARG A 13 29.32 -2.15 -13.54
CA ARG A 13 27.91 -1.76 -13.73
C ARG A 13 27.58 -0.58 -12.82
N ARG A 14 27.28 0.55 -13.48
CA ARG A 14 26.68 1.76 -12.94
C ARG A 14 25.54 1.43 -11.97
N TRP A 15 25.54 2.11 -10.83
CA TRP A 15 24.40 2.22 -9.93
C TRP A 15 23.24 2.90 -10.68
N SER A 16 22.29 2.11 -11.16
CA SER A 16 21.04 2.62 -11.69
C SER A 16 20.12 3.00 -10.54
N ARG A 17 19.88 4.30 -10.44
CA ARG A 17 18.90 5.03 -9.62
C ARG A 17 17.71 4.17 -9.16
N LEU A 18 17.58 4.03 -7.83
CA LEU A 18 16.33 3.76 -7.14
C LEU A 18 15.30 4.83 -7.52
N ARG A 19 14.31 4.47 -8.35
CA ARG A 19 13.06 5.21 -8.55
C ARG A 19 11.92 4.20 -8.45
N GLY A 20 11.22 4.18 -7.32
CA GLY A 20 10.07 3.30 -7.01
C GLY A 20 9.72 3.38 -5.51
N PRO A 21 8.44 3.22 -5.10
CA PRO A 21 7.79 4.05 -4.10
C PRO A 21 8.07 3.60 -2.65
N LEU A 22 9.25 3.91 -2.13
CA LEU A 22 9.52 3.83 -0.68
C LEU A 22 8.91 5.01 0.10
N ALA A 23 8.47 6.06 -0.58
CA ALA A 23 7.92 7.27 0.04
C ALA A 23 6.44 7.14 0.49
N ALA A 24 5.72 6.10 0.06
CA ALA A 24 4.30 5.93 0.37
C ALA A 24 4.01 5.01 1.58
N ALA A 25 5.01 4.29 2.10
CA ALA A 25 4.84 3.39 3.26
C ALA A 25 5.12 4.09 4.62
N ALA A 26 5.70 5.28 4.61
CA ALA A 26 6.02 6.05 5.80
C ALA A 26 4.80 6.56 6.62
N PRO A 27 3.64 6.92 6.04
CA PRO A 27 2.55 7.51 6.83
C PRO A 27 1.67 6.49 7.57
N LEU A 28 1.58 5.24 7.08
CA LEU A 28 0.71 4.22 7.69
C LEU A 28 1.34 3.56 8.93
N VAL A 29 2.68 3.53 9.01
CA VAL A 29 3.40 3.05 10.21
C VAL A 29 3.51 4.15 11.27
N ALA A 30 3.56 5.42 10.87
CA ALA A 30 3.61 6.56 11.81
C ALA A 30 2.28 6.79 12.55
N ALA A 31 1.13 6.43 11.97
CA ALA A 31 -0.17 6.58 12.62
C ALA A 31 -0.39 5.60 13.79
N ALA A 32 0.35 4.48 13.84
CA ALA A 32 0.36 3.58 14.99
C ALA A 32 1.21 4.08 16.16
N LEU A 33 2.07 5.08 15.95
CA LEU A 33 3.07 5.55 16.93
C LEU A 33 2.61 6.72 17.81
N ALA A 34 1.49 7.38 17.52
CA ALA A 34 1.09 8.61 18.22
C ALA A 34 0.07 8.42 19.36
N GLY A 35 -0.50 7.23 19.55
CA GLY A 35 -1.71 7.05 20.39
C GLY A 35 -1.56 6.32 21.72
N LEU A 36 -0.46 5.63 22.00
CA LEU A 36 -0.41 4.67 23.12
C LEU A 36 0.92 4.76 23.88
N ALA A 37 1.19 5.92 24.47
CA ALA A 37 2.12 5.97 25.59
C ALA A 37 1.40 5.36 26.81
N PRO A 38 1.85 4.22 27.37
CA PRO A 38 1.27 3.69 28.58
C PRO A 38 1.50 4.70 29.70
N SER A 39 0.42 5.32 30.19
CA SER A 39 0.46 6.13 31.40
C SER A 39 0.93 5.26 32.55
N ALA A 40 2.02 5.69 33.19
CA ALA A 40 2.55 5.11 34.41
C ALA A 40 1.48 5.23 35.52
N ALA A 41 0.75 4.15 35.72
CA ALA A 41 -0.14 3.97 36.85
C ALA A 41 0.33 2.71 37.56
N HIS A 42 0.92 2.89 38.74
CA HIS A 42 1.24 1.86 39.70
C HIS A 42 -0.06 1.24 40.23
N ALA A 43 -0.52 0.18 39.58
CA ALA A 43 -1.39 -0.81 40.19
C ALA A 43 -0.57 -2.10 40.23
N GLN A 44 -0.51 -2.76 41.39
CA GLN A 44 0.18 -4.04 41.58
C GLN A 44 -0.56 -5.13 40.77
N ASP A 45 -0.29 -5.16 39.47
CA ASP A 45 -0.68 -6.26 38.60
C ASP A 45 0.25 -7.43 38.92
N ARG A 46 -0.31 -8.54 39.40
CA ARG A 46 0.43 -9.72 39.89
C ARG A 46 0.60 -10.81 38.83
N THR A 47 0.18 -10.55 37.60
CA THR A 47 0.21 -11.48 36.46
C THR A 47 0.61 -10.71 35.21
N PHE A 48 1.14 -11.43 34.22
CA PHE A 48 1.59 -10.90 32.94
C PHE A 48 1.30 -11.93 31.84
N TYR A 49 1.37 -11.52 30.57
CA TYR A 49 1.27 -12.46 29.45
C TYR A 49 2.49 -13.40 29.48
N LEU A 50 2.30 -14.65 29.89
CA LEU A 50 3.38 -15.61 30.15
C LEU A 50 3.90 -16.26 28.85
N ASP A 51 3.01 -16.71 27.98
CA ASP A 51 3.40 -17.49 26.81
C ASP A 51 4.34 -16.70 25.88
N ARG A 52 5.50 -17.27 25.55
CA ARG A 52 6.52 -16.67 24.68
C ARG A 52 6.45 -17.17 23.24
N LEU A 53 5.70 -18.24 22.99
CA LEU A 53 5.46 -18.71 21.64
C LEU A 53 4.47 -17.78 20.94
N ARG A 54 4.99 -16.88 20.12
CA ARG A 54 4.17 -16.02 19.27
C ARG A 54 3.90 -16.76 17.96
N MET A 55 2.73 -17.37 17.84
CA MET A 55 2.34 -18.09 16.63
C MET A 55 2.50 -17.21 15.39
N ALA A 56 3.30 -17.65 14.43
CA ALA A 56 3.52 -16.90 13.21
C ALA A 56 2.27 -16.94 12.31
N GLY A 57 1.64 -18.11 12.16
CA GLY A 57 0.24 -18.23 11.71
C GLY A 57 -0.03 -18.17 10.21
N ALA A 58 0.83 -17.54 9.40
CA ALA A 58 0.64 -17.56 7.95
C ALA A 58 1.08 -18.92 7.36
N PRO A 59 0.53 -19.35 6.20
CA PRO A 59 0.81 -20.66 5.64
C PRO A 59 2.30 -20.95 5.45
N GLU A 60 3.04 -19.95 4.97
CA GLU A 60 4.47 -20.09 4.68
C GLU A 60 5.36 -19.98 5.91
N ASP A 61 4.88 -19.50 7.04
CA ASP A 61 5.70 -19.25 8.23
C ASP A 61 6.27 -20.53 8.87
N GLY A 62 7.21 -20.36 9.81
CA GLY A 62 7.50 -21.35 10.83
C GLY A 62 6.36 -21.47 11.86
N ILE A 63 6.65 -22.09 13.01
CA ILE A 63 5.68 -22.15 14.12
C ILE A 63 5.72 -20.86 14.94
N GLY A 64 6.88 -20.52 15.50
CA GLY A 64 7.11 -19.31 16.31
C GLY A 64 7.87 -18.20 15.57
N VAL A 65 8.40 -18.50 14.39
CA VAL A 65 9.26 -17.59 13.62
C VAL A 65 8.62 -17.25 12.28
N TRP A 66 8.21 -15.99 12.10
CA TRP A 66 7.55 -15.53 10.88
C TRP A 66 8.55 -15.25 9.76
N ARG A 67 8.10 -15.41 8.51
CA ARG A 67 8.94 -15.26 7.32
C ARG A 67 8.48 -14.06 6.48
N PRO A 68 9.41 -13.27 5.90
CA PRO A 68 9.09 -12.27 4.88
C PRO A 68 8.80 -12.92 3.52
N GLN A 69 7.95 -13.95 3.52
CA GLN A 69 7.49 -14.70 2.35
C GLN A 69 5.97 -14.77 2.39
N LEU A 70 5.32 -14.09 1.44
CA LEU A 70 3.87 -14.09 1.29
C LEU A 70 3.46 -14.77 -0.02
N GLY A 71 2.21 -15.19 -0.12
CA GLY A 71 1.64 -15.71 -1.36
C GLY A 71 1.55 -14.62 -2.43
N GLU A 72 1.93 -14.95 -3.67
CA GLU A 72 1.96 -13.98 -4.77
C GLU A 72 0.57 -13.38 -5.06
N LYS A 73 -0.49 -14.19 -4.89
CA LYS A 73 -1.88 -13.79 -5.05
C LYS A 73 -2.51 -13.56 -3.69
N THR A 74 -3.49 -12.67 -3.64
CA THR A 74 -4.29 -12.43 -2.44
C THR A 74 -4.97 -13.72 -1.98
N ARG A 75 -4.75 -14.08 -0.73
CA ARG A 75 -5.36 -15.26 -0.11
C ARG A 75 -5.74 -14.99 1.33
N PHE A 76 -6.86 -15.55 1.74
CA PHE A 76 -7.23 -15.65 3.15
C PHE A 76 -6.70 -16.95 3.71
N PHE A 77 -6.34 -16.92 4.98
CA PHE A 77 -5.88 -18.11 5.69
C PHE A 77 -6.47 -18.16 7.09
N GLY A 78 -6.55 -19.38 7.61
CA GLY A 78 -6.86 -19.67 8.99
C GLY A 78 -5.97 -20.80 9.50
N GLN A 79 -5.59 -20.74 10.77
CA GLN A 79 -4.81 -21.77 11.43
C GLN A 79 -5.38 -22.03 12.82
N PHE A 80 -5.52 -23.31 13.14
CA PHE A 80 -5.77 -23.81 14.48
C PHE A 80 -4.46 -24.38 15.03
N GLY A 81 -4.03 -23.89 16.19
CA GLY A 81 -2.90 -24.39 16.94
C GLY A 81 -3.32 -24.97 18.29
N LEU A 82 -2.58 -25.97 18.75
CA LEU A 82 -2.68 -26.53 20.10
C LEU A 82 -1.27 -26.68 20.67
N GLY A 83 -1.02 -26.01 21.80
CA GLY A 83 0.27 -26.02 22.49
C GLY A 83 0.15 -26.58 23.89
N VAL A 84 1.08 -27.46 24.25
CA VAL A 84 1.25 -28.00 25.61
C VAL A 84 2.57 -27.48 26.16
N SER A 85 2.58 -27.05 27.42
CA SER A 85 3.79 -26.57 28.11
C SER A 85 3.87 -27.17 29.51
N ILE A 86 5.07 -27.59 29.91
CA ILE A 86 5.39 -28.12 31.23
C ILE A 86 6.38 -27.15 31.91
N HIS A 87 6.06 -26.77 33.15
CA HIS A 87 6.74 -25.76 33.95
C HIS A 87 7.09 -24.46 33.18
N PRO A 88 6.11 -23.79 32.54
CA PRO A 88 6.36 -22.50 31.86
C PRO A 88 6.77 -21.38 32.83
N LEU A 89 6.41 -21.48 34.12
CA LEU A 89 6.84 -20.54 35.16
C LEU A 89 7.27 -21.35 36.39
N ARG A 90 8.54 -21.20 36.79
CA ARG A 90 9.17 -21.96 37.87
C ARG A 90 9.48 -21.06 39.08
N ASN A 91 9.87 -21.68 40.18
CA ASN A 91 10.23 -20.97 41.42
C ASN A 91 11.60 -20.30 41.34
N ASP A 92 12.54 -20.86 40.58
CA ASP A 92 13.84 -20.24 40.28
C ASP A 92 13.70 -18.89 39.55
N ASN A 93 12.56 -18.66 38.88
CA ASN A 93 12.26 -17.36 38.28
C ASN A 93 11.78 -16.32 39.29
N TYR A 94 11.20 -16.78 40.40
CA TYR A 94 10.41 -15.98 41.33
C TYR A 94 11.12 -15.74 42.66
N VAL A 95 12.04 -16.63 43.06
CA VAL A 95 12.77 -16.63 44.34
C VAL A 95 14.26 -16.92 44.10
N ASP A 96 15.13 -15.99 44.50
CA ASP A 96 16.60 -16.08 44.39
C ASP A 96 17.24 -16.85 45.57
N ASN A 97 16.53 -16.94 46.70
CA ASN A 97 17.03 -17.61 47.89
C ASN A 97 16.96 -19.14 47.74
N LEU A 98 18.11 -19.75 47.46
CA LEU A 98 18.29 -21.20 47.30
C LEU A 98 17.62 -22.07 48.40
N ALA A 99 17.64 -21.63 49.67
CA ALA A 99 17.05 -22.40 50.77
C ALA A 99 15.50 -22.33 50.79
N ILE A 100 14.93 -21.28 50.21
CA ILE A 100 13.49 -21.14 50.00
C ILE A 100 13.09 -21.88 48.72
N GLU A 101 13.89 -21.75 47.66
CA GLU A 101 13.71 -22.45 46.39
C GLU A 101 13.66 -23.98 46.58
N GLU A 102 14.62 -24.56 47.33
CA GLU A 102 14.66 -26.01 47.63
C GLU A 102 13.41 -26.48 48.38
N LYS A 103 12.86 -25.64 49.28
CA LYS A 103 11.61 -25.95 49.98
C LYS A 103 10.37 -25.89 49.09
N LEU A 104 10.46 -25.10 48.03
CA LEU A 104 9.40 -24.93 47.03
C LEU A 104 9.64 -25.80 45.79
N GLU A 105 10.58 -26.74 45.82
CA GLU A 105 10.84 -27.63 44.68
C GLU A 105 9.56 -28.36 44.26
N GLY A 106 9.25 -28.33 42.96
CA GLY A 106 8.01 -28.89 42.41
C GLY A 106 6.74 -28.06 42.65
N GLN A 107 6.83 -26.94 43.39
CA GLN A 107 5.70 -26.04 43.66
C GLN A 107 5.68 -24.81 42.74
N GLY A 108 5.94 -24.98 41.45
CA GLY A 108 6.02 -23.85 40.51
C GLY A 108 4.71 -23.06 40.38
N PRO A 109 4.76 -21.74 40.11
CA PRO A 109 3.55 -20.93 39.97
C PRO A 109 2.65 -21.40 38.82
N VAL A 110 3.23 -21.92 37.74
CA VAL A 110 2.49 -22.57 36.65
C VAL A 110 3.21 -23.84 36.24
N THR A 111 2.58 -24.99 36.51
CA THR A 111 3.19 -26.31 36.27
C THR A 111 2.81 -26.89 34.92
N SER A 112 1.61 -26.61 34.41
CA SER A 112 1.17 -27.07 33.10
C SER A 112 0.22 -26.09 32.43
N GLN A 113 0.32 -25.98 31.10
CA GLN A 113 -0.59 -25.19 30.27
C GLN A 113 -0.94 -25.93 28.98
N LEU A 114 -2.23 -25.89 28.63
CA LEU A 114 -2.77 -26.26 27.33
C LEU A 114 -3.42 -25.02 26.72
N ILE A 115 -2.83 -24.52 25.63
CA ILE A 115 -3.27 -23.30 24.95
C ILE A 115 -3.70 -23.67 23.54
N THR A 116 -4.86 -23.18 23.10
CA THR A 116 -5.21 -23.17 21.68
C THR A 116 -4.94 -21.80 21.08
N TYR A 117 -4.50 -21.78 19.83
CA TYR A 117 -4.22 -20.58 19.07
C TYR A 117 -5.14 -20.54 17.86
N LEU A 118 -5.97 -19.50 17.75
CA LEU A 118 -6.87 -19.30 16.64
C LEU A 118 -6.33 -18.13 15.81
N ASP A 119 -5.69 -18.44 14.68
CA ASP A 119 -5.16 -17.43 13.76
C ASP A 119 -6.05 -17.33 12.53
N ALA A 120 -6.33 -16.11 12.09
CA ALA A 120 -6.97 -15.83 10.82
C ALA A 120 -6.35 -14.57 10.19
N GLY A 121 -6.21 -14.55 8.87
CA GLY A 121 -5.58 -13.42 8.22
C GLY A 121 -5.76 -13.40 6.71
N VAL A 122 -5.19 -12.35 6.12
CA VAL A 122 -5.16 -12.12 4.68
C VAL A 122 -3.75 -11.73 4.26
N GLU A 123 -3.26 -12.36 3.20
CA GLU A 123 -2.07 -11.93 2.49
C GLU A 123 -2.50 -11.20 1.22
N ILE A 124 -1.87 -10.07 0.92
CA ILE A 124 -2.26 -9.12 -0.12
C ILE A 124 -1.11 -9.00 -1.11
N LEU A 125 -1.32 -9.52 -2.32
CA LEU A 125 -0.45 -9.35 -3.50
C LEU A 125 1.04 -9.60 -3.26
N GLY A 126 1.40 -10.56 -2.40
CA GLY A 126 2.79 -10.86 -2.05
C GLY A 126 3.54 -9.76 -1.29
N ARG A 127 2.87 -8.68 -0.86
CA ARG A 127 3.53 -7.49 -0.29
C ARG A 127 3.17 -7.22 1.16
N GLY A 128 1.94 -7.51 1.56
CA GLY A 128 1.48 -7.25 2.91
C GLY A 128 0.61 -8.37 3.46
N ALA A 129 0.55 -8.48 4.78
CA ALA A 129 -0.37 -9.37 5.45
C ALA A 129 -0.95 -8.71 6.70
N LEU A 130 -2.22 -9.02 6.97
CA LEU A 130 -2.90 -8.70 8.22
C LEU A 130 -3.34 -10.00 8.86
N GLN A 131 -3.14 -10.14 10.17
CA GLN A 131 -3.52 -11.33 10.92
C GLN A 131 -4.10 -10.95 12.28
N VAL A 132 -5.07 -11.73 12.71
CA VAL A 132 -5.62 -11.74 14.06
C VAL A 132 -5.25 -13.08 14.68
N SER A 133 -4.69 -13.06 15.88
CA SER A 133 -4.36 -14.25 16.67
C SER A 133 -5.08 -14.17 18.00
N PHE A 134 -5.93 -15.14 18.29
CA PHE A 134 -6.68 -15.24 19.54
C PHE A 134 -6.30 -16.51 20.30
N PRO A 135 -5.36 -16.42 21.26
CA PRO A 135 -5.01 -17.54 22.10
C PRO A 135 -5.99 -17.71 23.26
N VAL A 136 -6.27 -18.97 23.61
CA VAL A 136 -7.14 -19.33 24.74
C VAL A 136 -6.47 -20.44 25.54
N ILE A 137 -6.29 -20.23 26.83
CA ILE A 137 -5.89 -21.27 27.78
C ILE A 137 -7.10 -22.18 27.98
N LEU A 138 -6.98 -23.43 27.55
CA LEU A 138 -8.00 -24.47 27.72
C LEU A 138 -7.86 -25.16 29.08
N PHE A 139 -6.62 -25.34 29.53
CA PHE A 139 -6.29 -25.93 30.82
C PHE A 139 -5.01 -25.29 31.35
N GLN A 140 -4.98 -24.97 32.64
CA GLN A 140 -3.79 -24.51 33.33
C GLN A 140 -3.83 -24.98 34.79
N ASP A 141 -2.67 -25.43 35.26
CA ASP A 141 -2.45 -25.88 36.63
C ASP A 141 -1.19 -25.23 37.21
N GLY A 142 -1.12 -25.16 38.53
CA GLY A 142 -0.02 -24.54 39.26
C GLY A 142 -0.26 -24.49 40.76
N ASN A 143 0.76 -24.08 41.50
CA ASN A 143 0.72 -24.05 42.96
C ASN A 143 0.48 -22.63 43.47
N GLN A 144 -0.02 -22.52 44.72
CA GLN A 144 -0.16 -21.21 45.35
C GLN A 144 1.22 -20.61 45.58
N THR A 145 1.40 -19.36 45.18
CA THR A 145 2.65 -18.61 45.37
C THR A 145 2.75 -17.96 46.75
N TYR A 146 1.71 -18.06 47.59
CA TYR A 146 1.64 -17.44 48.90
C TYR A 146 2.17 -18.38 49.99
N HIS A 147 3.27 -17.98 50.63
CA HIS A 147 3.91 -18.71 51.71
C HIS A 147 4.25 -17.77 52.87
N ARG A 148 3.29 -17.57 53.78
CA ARG A 148 3.46 -16.70 54.96
C ARG A 148 4.67 -17.07 55.83
N GLU A 149 4.96 -18.37 55.94
CA GLU A 149 6.07 -18.90 56.73
C GLU A 149 7.44 -18.63 56.10
N LEU A 150 7.47 -18.39 54.78
CA LEU A 150 8.66 -18.08 54.00
C LEU A 150 8.77 -16.58 53.69
N GLY A 151 7.85 -15.75 54.21
CA GLY A 151 7.82 -14.30 53.98
C GLY A 151 7.24 -13.88 52.63
N ILE A 152 6.60 -14.80 51.89
CA ILE A 152 6.04 -14.55 50.56
C ILE A 152 4.53 -14.31 50.69
N GLU A 153 4.10 -13.05 50.52
CA GLU A 153 2.70 -12.64 50.73
C GLU A 153 1.88 -12.46 49.43
N GLU A 154 2.41 -12.91 48.30
CA GLU A 154 1.78 -12.75 46.99
C GLU A 154 1.08 -14.04 46.54
N SER A 155 -0.24 -13.98 46.32
CA SER A 155 -1.03 -15.10 45.78
C SER A 155 -1.54 -14.80 44.37
N VAL A 156 -1.42 -15.78 43.47
CA VAL A 156 -2.12 -15.81 42.16
C VAL A 156 -3.20 -16.90 42.20
N ASP A 157 -4.45 -16.58 41.80
CA ASP A 157 -5.57 -17.54 41.71
C ASP A 157 -5.73 -18.04 40.28
N LEU A 158 -5.12 -19.18 39.95
CA LEU A 158 -5.19 -19.71 38.58
C LEU A 158 -6.62 -20.15 38.23
N LYS A 159 -7.20 -19.56 37.19
CA LYS A 159 -8.36 -20.15 36.51
C LYS A 159 -7.90 -21.18 35.49
N THR A 160 -8.56 -22.33 35.50
CA THR A 160 -8.24 -23.47 34.62
C THR A 160 -8.40 -23.13 33.14
N ALA A 161 -9.39 -22.31 32.77
CA ALA A 161 -9.59 -21.88 31.39
C ALA A 161 -9.79 -20.36 31.32
N ALA A 162 -9.12 -19.71 30.36
CA ALA A 162 -9.10 -18.27 30.26
C ALA A 162 -8.74 -17.77 28.85
N PRO A 163 -9.40 -16.72 28.34
CA PRO A 163 -8.91 -16.03 27.15
C PRO A 163 -7.57 -15.35 27.45
N MET A 164 -6.73 -15.24 26.42
CA MET A 164 -5.51 -14.46 26.44
C MET A 164 -5.67 -13.17 25.64
N ASP A 165 -4.69 -12.26 25.72
CA ASP A 165 -4.72 -11.02 24.95
C ASP A 165 -4.77 -11.31 23.45
N LEU A 166 -5.71 -10.63 22.77
CA LEU A 166 -5.87 -10.72 21.32
C LEU A 166 -4.72 -9.99 20.64
N ARG A 167 -4.07 -10.62 19.66
CA ARG A 167 -2.98 -10.00 18.91
C ARG A 167 -3.44 -9.64 17.49
N LEU A 168 -3.16 -8.41 17.07
CA LEU A 168 -3.38 -7.92 15.71
C LEU A 168 -2.02 -7.64 15.08
N ASP A 169 -1.66 -8.39 14.04
CA ASP A 169 -0.39 -8.28 13.33
C ASP A 169 -0.57 -7.63 11.95
N ALA A 170 0.37 -6.75 11.61
CA ALA A 170 0.54 -6.21 10.27
C ALA A 170 1.98 -6.45 9.80
N ARG A 171 2.14 -7.04 8.62
CA ARG A 171 3.44 -7.39 8.05
C ARG A 171 3.57 -6.81 6.65
N LEU A 172 4.77 -6.37 6.31
CA LEU A 172 5.09 -5.87 4.98
C LEU A 172 6.42 -6.45 4.52
N VAL A 173 6.46 -6.99 3.30
CA VAL A 173 7.70 -7.34 2.60
C VAL A 173 8.24 -6.07 1.97
N ALA A 174 9.33 -5.55 2.52
CA ALA A 174 9.91 -4.26 2.15
C ALA A 174 10.86 -4.38 0.95
N LEU A 175 11.58 -5.50 0.83
CA LEU A 175 12.62 -5.69 -0.18
C LEU A 175 12.75 -7.17 -0.54
N GLU A 176 12.90 -7.44 -1.83
CA GLU A 176 13.34 -8.72 -2.38
C GLU A 176 14.54 -8.46 -3.29
N LEU A 177 15.66 -9.16 -3.07
CA LEU A 177 16.89 -9.05 -3.85
C LEU A 177 17.34 -10.41 -4.37
N ASP A 178 18.33 -10.40 -5.27
CA ASP A 178 19.05 -11.58 -5.74
C ASP A 178 18.14 -12.69 -6.25
N GLU A 179 17.21 -12.34 -7.16
CA GLU A 179 16.20 -13.27 -7.70
C GLU A 179 15.33 -13.90 -6.60
N ARG A 180 14.97 -13.12 -5.57
CA ARG A 180 14.17 -13.51 -4.39
C ARG A 180 14.88 -14.43 -3.40
N ARG A 181 16.21 -14.57 -3.49
CA ARG A 181 17.00 -15.31 -2.48
C ARG A 181 17.09 -14.57 -1.16
N PHE A 182 17.16 -13.24 -1.18
CA PHE A 182 17.13 -12.43 0.04
C PHE A 182 15.84 -11.65 0.12
N LYS A 183 15.17 -11.74 1.27
CA LYS A 183 13.93 -11.02 1.56
C LYS A 183 14.04 -10.29 2.88
N LEU A 184 13.52 -9.07 2.93
CA LEU A 184 13.45 -8.26 4.13
C LEU A 184 12.03 -7.76 4.31
N GLY A 185 11.50 -7.89 5.52
CA GLY A 185 10.19 -7.40 5.88
C GLY A 185 10.19 -6.72 7.24
N VAL A 186 9.10 -6.02 7.51
CA VAL A 186 8.81 -5.36 8.78
C VAL A 186 7.50 -5.92 9.33
N THR A 187 7.40 -5.96 10.65
CA THR A 187 6.19 -6.38 11.36
C THR A 187 5.85 -5.39 12.47
N GLY A 188 4.56 -5.16 12.66
CA GLY A 188 4.01 -4.45 13.81
C GLY A 188 2.86 -5.26 14.38
N ALA A 189 2.78 -5.37 15.70
CA ALA A 189 1.68 -6.05 16.37
C ALA A 189 1.17 -5.23 17.55
N VAL A 190 -0.14 -5.31 17.79
CA VAL A 190 -0.82 -4.72 18.94
C VAL A 190 -1.54 -5.83 19.70
N PHE A 191 -1.37 -5.84 21.02
CA PHE A 191 -2.03 -6.76 21.94
C PHE A 191 -3.17 -6.01 22.65
N VAL A 192 -4.40 -6.47 22.44
CA VAL A 192 -5.59 -5.93 23.08
C VAL A 192 -5.79 -6.67 24.41
N PRO A 193 -5.87 -5.95 25.55
CA PRO A 193 -5.84 -6.53 26.90
C PRO A 193 -7.20 -7.15 27.30
N ILE A 194 -7.66 -8.13 26.53
CA ILE A 194 -8.88 -8.90 26.81
C ILE A 194 -8.59 -10.17 27.64
N GLY A 195 -7.31 -10.46 27.89
CA GLY A 195 -6.88 -11.63 28.63
C GLY A 195 -7.34 -11.61 30.09
N ASN A 196 -7.47 -12.79 30.67
CA ASN A 196 -7.86 -12.93 32.06
C ASN A 196 -6.76 -12.41 33.01
N LYS A 197 -7.16 -11.60 34.01
CA LYS A 197 -6.27 -11.01 35.01
C LYS A 197 -5.64 -11.98 36.01
N TYR A 198 -6.06 -13.24 36.04
CA TYR A 198 -5.61 -14.23 37.04
C TYR A 198 -4.81 -15.40 36.44
N SER A 199 -5.00 -15.74 35.17
CA SER A 199 -4.38 -16.93 34.54
C SER A 199 -3.18 -16.62 33.65
N PHE A 200 -2.39 -15.58 33.96
CA PHE A 200 -1.23 -15.18 33.13
C PHE A 200 -1.56 -15.00 31.62
N GLY A 201 -2.81 -14.63 31.33
CA GLY A 201 -3.34 -14.54 29.98
C GLY A 201 -3.08 -13.20 29.31
N GLY A 202 -2.62 -12.19 30.05
CA GLY A 202 -2.50 -10.84 29.49
C GLY A 202 -1.72 -9.85 30.35
N ASP A 203 -1.32 -8.76 29.70
CA ASP A 203 -0.56 -7.66 30.29
C ASP A 203 -1.44 -6.55 30.89
N ARG A 204 -2.77 -6.72 30.83
CA ARG A 204 -3.82 -5.83 31.40
C ARG A 204 -3.89 -4.41 30.82
N LYS A 205 -2.83 -3.95 30.17
CA LYS A 205 -2.78 -2.74 29.35
C LYS A 205 -2.43 -3.14 27.92
N VAL A 206 -2.78 -2.26 26.98
CA VAL A 206 -2.38 -2.44 25.58
C VAL A 206 -0.86 -2.51 25.51
N SER A 207 -0.34 -3.57 24.89
CA SER A 207 1.07 -3.72 24.58
C SER A 207 1.26 -3.78 23.06
N SER A 208 2.47 -3.55 22.59
CA SER A 208 2.79 -3.53 21.17
C SER A 208 4.14 -4.12 20.90
N SER A 209 4.39 -4.55 19.66
CA SER A 209 5.72 -4.94 19.24
C SER A 209 6.00 -4.52 17.81
N PHE A 210 7.25 -4.16 17.54
CA PHE A 210 7.72 -3.80 16.22
C PHE A 210 8.97 -4.62 15.92
N GLY A 211 9.14 -5.08 14.69
CA GLY A 211 10.28 -5.90 14.34
C GLY A 211 10.60 -5.93 12.86
N LEU A 212 11.75 -6.51 12.58
CA LEU A 212 12.28 -6.81 11.26
C LEU A 212 12.37 -8.33 11.12
N GLY A 213 12.14 -8.80 9.89
CA GLY A 213 12.33 -10.19 9.51
C GLY A 213 13.18 -10.24 8.25
N ALA A 214 14.21 -11.07 8.23
CA ALA A 214 15.05 -11.29 7.07
C ALA A 214 15.11 -12.77 6.75
N GLU A 215 15.06 -13.12 5.47
CA GLU A 215 15.23 -14.49 4.99
C GLU A 215 16.33 -14.53 3.95
N TYR A 216 17.15 -15.58 4.00
CA TYR A 216 18.08 -15.92 2.95
C TYR A 216 17.92 -17.39 2.51
N ASP A 217 17.69 -17.59 1.22
CA ASP A 217 17.52 -18.89 0.57
C ASP A 217 18.82 -19.38 -0.08
N PHE A 218 19.32 -20.52 0.41
CA PHE A 218 20.51 -21.22 -0.10
C PHE A 218 20.15 -22.35 -1.08
N GLN A 219 18.94 -22.35 -1.65
CA GLN A 219 18.35 -23.35 -2.55
C GLN A 219 18.04 -24.71 -1.90
N LYS A 220 18.97 -25.25 -1.10
CA LYS A 220 18.79 -26.53 -0.39
C LYS A 220 18.15 -26.37 0.98
N PHE A 221 18.30 -25.20 1.57
CA PHE A 221 17.75 -24.81 2.86
C PHE A 221 17.67 -23.29 2.88
N PHE A 222 16.87 -22.74 3.77
CA PHE A 222 16.79 -21.31 3.98
C PHE A 222 16.82 -20.99 5.47
N VAL A 223 17.27 -19.78 5.78
CA VAL A 223 17.36 -19.27 7.15
C VAL A 223 16.54 -18.00 7.25
N THR A 224 15.73 -17.90 8.29
CA THR A 224 14.98 -16.70 8.65
C THR A 224 15.48 -16.17 9.99
N VAL A 225 15.55 -14.86 10.12
CA VAL A 225 15.96 -14.16 11.34
C VAL A 225 14.96 -13.06 11.62
N ASN A 226 14.51 -12.96 12.85
CA ASN A 226 13.60 -11.94 13.33
C ASN A 226 14.25 -11.22 14.51
N ALA A 227 14.10 -9.91 14.54
CA ALA A 227 14.53 -9.06 15.65
C ALA A 227 13.47 -7.99 15.87
N GLY A 228 13.14 -7.71 17.11
CA GLY A 228 12.08 -6.75 17.42
C GLY A 228 12.13 -6.24 18.84
N VAL A 229 11.31 -5.23 19.11
CA VAL A 229 11.12 -4.63 20.43
C VAL A 229 9.65 -4.84 20.79
N ALA A 230 9.39 -5.43 21.95
CA ALA A 230 8.07 -5.50 22.53
C ALA A 230 7.95 -4.51 23.68
N ILE A 231 7.03 -3.58 23.54
CA ILE A 231 6.71 -2.53 24.50
C ILE A 231 5.51 -3.00 25.31
N ARG A 232 5.76 -3.33 26.58
CA ARG A 232 4.74 -3.84 27.51
C ARG A 232 4.88 -3.18 28.87
N PRO A 233 3.80 -3.08 29.66
CA PRO A 233 3.84 -2.50 30.99
C PRO A 233 4.79 -3.28 31.91
N PRO A 234 5.55 -2.60 32.78
CA PRO A 234 6.36 -3.30 33.78
C PRO A 234 5.46 -3.96 34.82
N VAL A 235 5.79 -5.20 35.15
CA VAL A 235 5.11 -6.05 36.14
C VAL A 235 6.18 -6.66 37.03
N GLN A 236 5.87 -6.77 38.32
CA GLN A 236 6.71 -7.45 39.29
C GLN A 236 5.88 -8.52 40.01
N LEU A 237 6.43 -9.73 40.04
CA LEU A 237 5.92 -10.88 40.77
C LEU A 237 7.05 -11.33 41.70
N HIS A 238 7.00 -10.91 42.96
CA HIS A 238 8.08 -10.99 43.96
C HIS A 238 9.43 -10.51 43.42
N GLU A 239 10.39 -11.41 43.19
CA GLU A 239 11.72 -11.07 42.68
C GLU A 239 11.76 -11.05 41.15
N LEU A 240 10.80 -11.69 40.47
CA LEU A 240 10.67 -11.64 39.01
C LEU A 240 10.17 -10.28 38.54
N ARG A 241 10.97 -9.61 37.71
CA ARG A 241 10.58 -8.39 37.00
C ARG A 241 10.43 -8.66 35.52
N VAL A 242 9.30 -8.24 34.97
CA VAL A 242 8.98 -8.35 33.54
C VAL A 242 8.64 -6.98 33.00
N GLY A 243 9.04 -6.68 31.77
CA GLY A 243 8.79 -5.39 31.16
C GLY A 243 9.10 -5.39 29.68
N SER A 244 9.33 -4.20 29.12
CA SER A 244 9.69 -4.06 27.71
C SER A 244 10.96 -4.86 27.39
N GLU A 245 10.94 -5.55 26.25
CA GLU A 245 11.91 -6.60 25.91
C GLU A 245 12.37 -6.50 24.45
N LEU A 246 13.63 -6.85 24.19
CA LEU A 246 14.15 -7.10 22.85
C LEU A 246 13.88 -8.56 22.51
N THR A 247 13.04 -8.80 21.51
CA THR A 247 12.69 -10.14 21.03
C THR A 247 13.57 -10.54 19.85
N TYR A 248 13.93 -11.81 19.76
CA TYR A 248 14.66 -12.35 18.62
C TYR A 248 14.17 -13.76 18.28
N GLY A 249 14.36 -14.16 17.02
CA GLY A 249 14.05 -15.48 16.51
C GLY A 249 14.96 -15.85 15.35
N VAL A 250 15.39 -17.10 15.28
CA VAL A 250 16.20 -17.65 14.19
C VAL A 250 15.61 -19.00 13.83
N GLY A 251 15.23 -19.18 12.57
CA GLY A 251 14.71 -20.44 12.04
C GLY A 251 15.54 -20.92 10.87
N GLY A 252 15.92 -22.20 10.88
CA GLY A 252 16.55 -22.87 9.74
C GLY A 252 15.66 -23.99 9.22
N TYR A 253 15.40 -24.02 7.92
CA TYR A 253 14.46 -24.97 7.33
C TYR A 253 15.02 -25.62 6.07
N VAL A 254 14.73 -26.91 5.92
CA VAL A 254 15.05 -27.71 4.74
C VAL A 254 13.74 -28.05 4.03
N PRO A 255 13.49 -27.50 2.82
CA PRO A 255 12.39 -27.93 1.98
C PRO A 255 12.69 -29.31 1.38
N LEU A 256 11.74 -30.23 1.51
CA LEU A 256 11.77 -31.60 1.01
C LEU A 256 10.58 -31.82 0.07
N ARG A 257 10.75 -32.71 -0.92
CA ARG A 257 9.71 -33.04 -1.91
C ARG A 257 9.08 -31.79 -2.52
N ASP A 258 9.91 -30.96 -3.16
CA ASP A 258 9.48 -29.70 -3.81
C ASP A 258 8.74 -28.74 -2.85
N ASP A 259 9.23 -28.64 -1.60
CA ASP A 259 8.67 -27.82 -0.51
C ASP A 259 7.22 -28.21 -0.11
N THR A 260 6.82 -29.46 -0.36
CA THR A 260 5.58 -30.02 0.23
C THR A 260 5.78 -30.46 1.68
N ILE A 261 7.01 -30.76 2.08
CA ILE A 261 7.38 -31.03 3.47
C ILE A 261 8.53 -30.10 3.81
N ARG A 262 8.46 -29.44 4.96
CA ARG A 262 9.51 -28.59 5.49
C ARG A 262 9.85 -29.06 6.89
N VAL A 263 11.13 -29.30 7.14
CA VAL A 263 11.64 -29.68 8.46
C VAL A 263 12.65 -28.63 8.88
N GLY A 264 12.60 -28.21 10.13
CA GLY A 264 13.47 -27.15 10.62
C GLY A 264 13.65 -27.15 12.12
N ALA A 265 14.41 -26.16 12.56
CA ALA A 265 14.54 -25.81 13.96
C ALA A 265 14.45 -24.30 14.12
N GLU A 266 13.80 -23.86 15.18
CA GLU A 266 13.62 -22.46 15.55
C GLU A 266 14.21 -22.24 16.93
N VAL A 267 14.94 -21.14 17.13
CA VAL A 267 15.38 -20.64 18.43
C VAL A 267 14.82 -19.24 18.58
N PHE A 268 14.12 -18.96 19.67
CA PHE A 268 13.52 -17.66 19.92
C PHE A 268 13.57 -17.33 21.40
N GLY A 269 13.50 -16.05 21.70
CA GLY A 269 13.61 -15.58 23.07
C GLY A 269 13.50 -14.08 23.18
N SER A 270 13.76 -13.59 24.39
CA SER A 270 13.78 -12.17 24.68
C SER A 270 14.83 -11.79 25.72
N PHE A 271 15.23 -10.52 25.71
CA PHE A 271 16.06 -9.90 26.72
C PHE A 271 15.37 -8.64 27.27
N GLY A 272 15.45 -8.40 28.57
CA GLY A 272 14.91 -7.19 29.19
C GLY A 272 15.59 -5.90 28.70
N LEU A 273 14.80 -4.84 28.48
CA LEU A 273 15.28 -3.52 28.06
C LEU A 273 15.28 -2.47 29.18
N LEU A 274 14.56 -2.73 30.27
CA LEU A 274 14.50 -1.81 31.41
C LEU A 274 15.73 -2.01 32.29
N ASP A 275 16.16 -0.98 33.02
CA ASP A 275 17.35 -1.06 33.86
C ASP A 275 17.25 -2.19 34.90
N GLU A 276 16.03 -2.52 35.35
CA GLU A 276 15.77 -3.58 36.32
C GLU A 276 15.67 -4.99 35.71
N THR A 277 15.59 -5.12 34.39
CA THR A 277 15.51 -6.42 33.68
C THR A 277 16.68 -6.65 32.72
N ARG A 278 17.52 -5.63 32.52
CA ARG A 278 18.61 -5.67 31.56
C ARG A 278 19.75 -6.52 32.09
N GLY A 279 20.04 -7.60 31.36
CA GLY A 279 21.08 -8.57 31.76
C GLY A 279 20.61 -9.57 32.81
N GLU A 280 19.35 -9.51 33.22
CA GLU A 280 18.75 -10.49 34.11
C GLU A 280 18.44 -11.77 33.34
N LEU A 281 19.09 -12.87 33.70
CA LEU A 281 18.96 -14.15 32.98
C LEU A 281 17.63 -14.83 33.28
N ASP A 282 17.07 -14.58 34.47
CA ASP A 282 15.79 -15.14 34.90
C ASP A 282 14.58 -14.44 34.26
N ALA A 283 14.80 -13.24 33.71
CA ALA A 283 13.85 -12.53 32.87
C ALA A 283 14.10 -12.73 31.36
N SER A 284 15.11 -13.52 30.96
CA SER A 284 15.53 -13.69 29.57
C SER A 284 15.30 -15.13 29.07
N PRO A 285 14.05 -15.49 28.72
CA PRO A 285 13.72 -16.83 28.24
C PRO A 285 14.33 -17.08 26.85
N ILE A 286 14.97 -18.23 26.69
CA ILE A 286 15.45 -18.75 25.42
C ILE A 286 14.82 -20.13 25.24
N GLU A 287 14.12 -20.32 24.14
CA GLU A 287 13.49 -21.58 23.76
C GLU A 287 14.02 -22.03 22.41
N TRP A 288 14.01 -23.34 22.18
CA TRP A 288 14.17 -23.91 20.85
C TRP A 288 13.03 -24.86 20.54
N LEU A 289 12.71 -25.03 19.25
CA LEU A 289 11.71 -25.96 18.73
C LEU A 289 12.26 -26.66 17.49
N ALA A 290 12.41 -27.98 17.54
CA ALA A 290 12.45 -28.80 16.33
C ALA A 290 11.03 -28.88 15.76
N ASN A 291 10.85 -28.57 14.48
CA ASN A 291 9.53 -28.53 13.87
C ASN A 291 9.50 -29.09 12.46
N GLY A 292 8.29 -29.44 12.03
CA GLY A 292 7.99 -29.80 10.66
C GLY A 292 6.60 -29.32 10.25
N LYS A 293 6.47 -28.93 9.00
CA LYS A 293 5.21 -28.52 8.35
C LYS A 293 5.07 -29.25 7.03
N MET A 294 3.88 -29.77 6.74
CA MET A 294 3.54 -30.44 5.49
C MET A 294 2.34 -29.75 4.84
N PHE A 295 2.42 -29.53 3.54
CA PHE A 295 1.30 -29.11 2.71
C PHE A 295 0.58 -30.35 2.20
N LEU A 296 -0.69 -30.49 2.56
CA LEU A 296 -1.53 -31.66 2.28
C LEU A 296 -2.09 -31.63 0.86
N THR A 297 -2.16 -30.44 0.24
CA THR A 297 -2.65 -30.24 -1.12
C THR A 297 -1.54 -29.67 -2.01
N LYS A 298 -1.59 -29.98 -3.32
CA LYS A 298 -0.58 -29.54 -4.30
C LYS A 298 -0.51 -28.02 -4.45
N ASP A 299 -1.64 -27.35 -4.25
CA ASP A 299 -1.75 -25.89 -4.32
C ASP A 299 -1.38 -25.17 -3.01
N LYS A 300 -0.91 -25.95 -2.01
CA LYS A 300 -0.54 -25.52 -0.66
C LYS A 300 -1.68 -24.85 0.11
N ALA A 301 -2.93 -25.15 -0.25
CA ALA A 301 -4.11 -24.65 0.44
C ALA A 301 -4.21 -25.21 1.87
N LEU A 302 -4.07 -26.52 2.05
CA LEU A 302 -4.15 -27.16 3.37
C LEU A 302 -2.76 -27.56 3.87
N TYR A 303 -2.51 -27.36 5.16
CA TYR A 303 -1.25 -27.74 5.79
C TYR A 303 -1.44 -28.20 7.24
N ALA A 304 -0.51 -29.04 7.69
CA ALA A 304 -0.40 -29.49 9.06
C ALA A 304 1.05 -29.39 9.51
N GLY A 305 1.30 -29.14 10.78
CA GLY A 305 2.64 -29.06 11.33
C GLY A 305 2.68 -29.44 12.79
N ALA A 306 3.87 -29.73 13.28
CA ALA A 306 4.12 -29.97 14.68
C ALA A 306 5.53 -29.53 15.06
N GLY A 307 5.72 -29.18 16.31
CA GLY A 307 7.03 -28.85 16.87
C GLY A 307 7.13 -29.27 18.32
N VAL A 308 8.34 -29.62 18.74
CA VAL A 308 8.65 -29.93 20.13
C VAL A 308 9.99 -29.30 20.51
N GLY A 309 10.15 -28.97 21.78
CA GLY A 309 11.40 -28.42 22.26
C GLY A 309 11.37 -28.09 23.73
N THR A 310 12.41 -27.38 24.16
CA THR A 310 12.68 -27.09 25.57
C THR A 310 13.25 -25.67 25.71
N ARG A 311 13.35 -25.19 26.94
CA ARG A 311 14.21 -24.05 27.25
C ARG A 311 15.68 -24.34 26.99
N LEU A 312 16.42 -23.27 26.76
CA LEU A 312 17.89 -23.18 26.75
C LEU A 312 18.43 -22.26 27.84
N SER A 313 17.57 -21.51 28.55
CA SER A 313 17.95 -20.62 29.64
C SER A 313 17.11 -20.80 30.91
N GLY A 314 17.52 -20.11 31.98
CA GLY A 314 16.88 -20.08 33.30
C GLY A 314 15.58 -19.28 33.35
N GLY A 315 15.35 -18.36 32.40
CA GLY A 315 14.14 -17.53 32.39
C GLY A 315 12.83 -18.30 32.25
N TYR A 316 11.70 -17.59 32.28
CA TYR A 316 10.33 -18.12 32.27
C TYR A 316 9.91 -18.80 30.94
N ALA A 317 10.70 -19.79 30.53
CA ALA A 317 10.50 -20.68 29.40
C ALA A 317 10.15 -22.08 29.92
N PRO A 318 9.25 -22.82 29.25
CA PRO A 318 8.88 -24.16 29.65
C PRO A 318 10.04 -25.15 29.53
N ASP A 319 10.11 -26.07 30.48
CA ASP A 319 11.04 -27.21 30.42
C ASP A 319 10.76 -28.08 29.19
N PHE A 320 9.48 -28.20 28.82
CA PHE A 320 9.04 -28.87 27.61
C PHE A 320 7.87 -28.14 26.97
N ARG A 321 7.93 -27.98 25.65
CA ARG A 321 6.86 -27.47 24.81
C ARG A 321 6.58 -28.42 23.66
N GLY A 322 5.30 -28.70 23.42
CA GLY A 322 4.82 -29.37 22.22
C GLY A 322 3.75 -28.52 21.54
N VAL A 323 3.76 -28.45 20.21
CA VAL A 323 2.81 -27.68 19.43
C VAL A 323 2.36 -28.50 18.23
N ALA A 324 1.07 -28.49 17.94
CA ALA A 324 0.50 -29.00 16.69
C ALA A 324 -0.31 -27.88 16.03
N VAL A 325 -0.21 -27.79 14.71
CA VAL A 325 -0.96 -26.81 13.90
C VAL A 325 -1.65 -27.49 12.73
N PHE A 326 -2.83 -27.00 12.40
CA PHE A 326 -3.56 -27.34 11.20
C PHE A 326 -4.14 -26.06 10.61
N GLY A 327 -3.92 -25.82 9.32
CA GLY A 327 -4.37 -24.59 8.69
C GLY A 327 -4.78 -24.78 7.25
N GLY A 328 -5.52 -23.79 6.78
CA GLY A 328 -6.05 -23.72 5.44
C GLY A 328 -5.90 -22.32 4.87
N SER A 329 -5.80 -22.23 3.56
CA SER A 329 -5.88 -20.97 2.83
C SER A 329 -6.69 -21.14 1.57
N PHE A 330 -7.42 -20.09 1.21
CA PHE A 330 -8.16 -20.01 -0.04
C PHE A 330 -7.88 -18.67 -0.70
N ARG A 331 -7.78 -18.69 -2.03
CA ARG A 331 -7.54 -17.50 -2.83
C ARG A 331 -8.89 -16.90 -3.21
N ILE A 332 -8.98 -15.58 -3.30
CA ILE A 332 -10.01 -14.99 -4.15
C ILE A 332 -9.50 -15.16 -5.58
N THR A 333 -9.79 -16.32 -6.17
CA THR A 333 -9.81 -16.42 -7.62
C THR A 333 -11.12 -15.81 -8.08
N ASP A 334 -11.06 -14.98 -9.12
CA ASP A 334 -12.21 -14.72 -9.97
C ASP A 334 -12.59 -16.07 -10.58
N THR A 335 -13.31 -16.89 -9.82
CA THR A 335 -14.04 -18.00 -10.37
C THR A 335 -15.08 -17.31 -11.22
N ASP A 336 -14.98 -17.47 -12.54
CA ASP A 336 -16.03 -17.13 -13.50
C ASP A 336 -17.34 -17.21 -12.77
N ALA A 337 -18.08 -16.10 -12.71
CA ALA A 337 -19.34 -16.03 -11.99
C ALA A 337 -20.17 -17.26 -12.36
N ARG A 338 -20.09 -18.31 -11.53
CA ARG A 338 -21.04 -19.40 -11.56
C ARG A 338 -22.25 -18.80 -10.90
N SER A 339 -22.93 -17.94 -11.65
CA SER A 339 -24.37 -17.81 -11.54
C SER A 339 -24.87 -19.23 -11.34
N PRO A 340 -25.61 -19.52 -10.26
CA PRO A 340 -26.29 -20.80 -10.15
C PRO A 340 -26.95 -21.06 -11.50
N GLY A 341 -26.81 -22.26 -12.04
CA GLY A 341 -27.55 -22.65 -13.23
C GLY A 341 -29.03 -22.60 -12.89
N PHE A 342 -29.61 -21.41 -12.98
CA PHE A 342 -31.03 -21.22 -13.04
C PHE A 342 -31.42 -21.71 -14.42
N ASP A 343 -31.90 -22.95 -14.49
CA ASP A 343 -32.81 -23.33 -15.56
C ASP A 343 -34.05 -22.43 -15.39
N TYR A 344 -34.04 -21.29 -16.08
CA TYR A 344 -35.23 -20.46 -16.19
C TYR A 344 -36.26 -21.28 -16.97
N VAL A 345 -37.26 -21.78 -16.27
CA VAL A 345 -38.55 -22.04 -16.92
C VAL A 345 -39.16 -20.66 -17.10
N ILE A 346 -38.92 -20.05 -18.27
CA ILE A 346 -39.57 -18.81 -18.65
C ILE A 346 -41.05 -19.16 -18.80
N GLU A 347 -41.86 -18.86 -17.77
CA GLU A 347 -43.29 -18.69 -17.96
C GLU A 347 -43.43 -17.62 -19.02
N GLN A 348 -43.99 -18.01 -20.17
CA GLN A 348 -44.15 -17.22 -21.39
C GLN A 348 -44.25 -15.71 -21.09
N GLU A 349 -43.10 -15.02 -21.17
CA GLU A 349 -43.01 -13.63 -20.76
C GLU A 349 -43.75 -12.76 -21.78
N LYS A 350 -44.25 -11.63 -21.29
CA LYS A 350 -44.97 -10.66 -22.09
C LYS A 350 -43.97 -10.03 -23.08
N ASP A 351 -44.38 -9.97 -24.33
CA ASP A 351 -43.70 -9.37 -25.48
C ASP A 351 -44.73 -8.40 -26.07
N ALA A 352 -44.55 -7.11 -25.77
CA ALA A 352 -45.57 -6.10 -25.95
C ALA A 352 -45.64 -5.55 -27.38
N ASP A 353 -44.52 -5.51 -28.10
CA ASP A 353 -44.47 -5.07 -29.50
C ASP A 353 -44.41 -6.24 -30.51
N GLY A 354 -44.16 -7.46 -30.04
CA GLY A 354 -44.23 -8.69 -30.81
C GLY A 354 -43.03 -8.92 -31.72
N ASP A 355 -41.89 -8.31 -31.44
CA ASP A 355 -40.67 -8.42 -32.25
C ASP A 355 -39.85 -9.70 -31.96
N GLY A 356 -40.21 -10.44 -30.91
CA GLY A 356 -39.57 -11.68 -30.49
C GLY A 356 -38.58 -11.53 -29.32
N TYR A 357 -38.42 -10.34 -28.76
CA TYR A 357 -37.69 -10.06 -27.53
C TYR A 357 -38.70 -9.82 -26.38
N PRO A 358 -38.72 -10.64 -25.31
CA PRO A 358 -39.57 -10.38 -24.15
C PRO A 358 -39.31 -9.02 -23.49
N ASP A 359 -40.35 -8.36 -22.95
CA ASP A 359 -40.33 -7.03 -22.31
C ASP A 359 -39.18 -6.85 -21.29
N VAL A 360 -38.67 -7.93 -20.71
CA VAL A 360 -37.59 -7.90 -19.69
C VAL A 360 -36.18 -7.85 -20.28
N ILE A 361 -35.99 -8.26 -21.53
CA ILE A 361 -34.72 -8.22 -22.25
C ILE A 361 -34.71 -7.24 -23.41
N ASP A 362 -35.89 -6.79 -23.82
CA ASP A 362 -36.13 -5.79 -24.85
C ASP A 362 -35.73 -4.38 -24.34
N LEU A 363 -34.85 -3.68 -25.07
CA LEU A 363 -34.44 -2.31 -24.73
C LEU A 363 -35.53 -1.29 -25.06
N CYS A 364 -36.41 -1.58 -26.02
CA CYS A 364 -37.52 -0.74 -26.43
C CYS A 364 -38.85 -1.53 -26.40
N PRO A 365 -39.41 -1.87 -25.21
CA PRO A 365 -40.58 -2.75 -25.07
C PRO A 365 -41.90 -2.28 -25.71
N GLU A 366 -41.92 -1.15 -26.41
CA GLU A 366 -43.08 -0.63 -27.13
C GLU A 366 -42.81 -0.44 -28.64
N ASP A 367 -41.56 -0.59 -29.09
CA ASP A 367 -41.11 -0.27 -30.45
C ASP A 367 -40.33 -1.46 -31.06
N PRO A 368 -40.88 -2.12 -32.10
CA PRO A 368 -40.34 -3.38 -32.58
C PRO A 368 -38.98 -3.22 -33.28
N GLU A 369 -38.05 -4.14 -32.99
CA GLU A 369 -36.77 -4.31 -33.66
C GLU A 369 -36.90 -4.39 -35.20
N ASP A 370 -36.04 -3.68 -35.91
CA ASP A 370 -36.06 -3.60 -37.37
C ASP A 370 -34.96 -4.44 -38.06
N GLY A 371 -34.07 -5.08 -37.29
CA GLY A 371 -33.07 -6.03 -37.74
C GLY A 371 -31.95 -5.39 -38.55
N LYS A 372 -31.78 -4.07 -38.45
CA LYS A 372 -30.75 -3.35 -39.19
C LYS A 372 -29.44 -3.27 -38.41
N GLN A 373 -28.36 -3.00 -39.14
CA GLN A 373 -27.05 -2.78 -38.54
C GLN A 373 -26.95 -1.31 -38.12
N PRO A 374 -26.36 -0.99 -36.95
CA PRO A 374 -25.34 -1.79 -36.26
C PRO A 374 -25.83 -2.79 -35.21
N LYS A 375 -27.10 -2.73 -34.79
CA LYS A 375 -27.62 -3.53 -33.67
C LYS A 375 -28.89 -4.31 -34.04
N PRO A 376 -28.78 -5.36 -34.87
CA PRO A 376 -29.95 -6.06 -35.43
C PRO A 376 -30.69 -6.96 -34.41
N SER A 377 -30.43 -6.77 -33.11
CA SER A 377 -30.85 -7.69 -32.07
C SER A 377 -30.83 -7.07 -30.68
N ASP A 378 -30.96 -5.74 -30.57
CA ASP A 378 -31.03 -5.09 -29.25
C ASP A 378 -32.47 -4.85 -28.79
N GLY A 379 -33.47 -5.21 -29.59
CA GLY A 379 -34.88 -5.01 -29.26
C GLY A 379 -35.28 -3.55 -29.50
N CYS A 380 -34.61 -2.85 -30.42
CA CYS A 380 -34.94 -1.47 -30.73
C CYS A 380 -34.85 -1.26 -32.23
N PRO A 381 -35.70 -0.41 -32.83
CA PRO A 381 -35.48 0.03 -34.19
C PRO A 381 -34.22 0.90 -34.28
N ASP A 382 -33.42 0.73 -35.34
CA ASP A 382 -32.31 1.64 -35.61
C ASP A 382 -32.80 3.09 -35.76
N MET A 383 -32.11 4.01 -35.07
CA MET A 383 -32.40 5.43 -35.13
C MET A 383 -32.14 5.97 -36.55
N PRO A 384 -32.92 6.97 -37.02
CA PRO A 384 -32.65 7.61 -38.30
C PRO A 384 -31.22 8.16 -38.37
N ASP A 385 -30.56 7.89 -39.50
CA ASP A 385 -29.25 8.38 -39.91
C ASP A 385 -29.44 8.80 -41.38
N ARG A 386 -29.62 10.11 -41.60
CA ARG A 386 -30.11 10.66 -42.87
C ARG A 386 -29.04 10.74 -43.96
N ASP A 387 -27.79 10.96 -43.59
CA ASP A 387 -26.65 11.08 -44.50
C ASP A 387 -25.79 9.81 -44.55
N GLY A 388 -26.00 8.86 -43.63
CA GLY A 388 -25.46 7.50 -43.68
C GLY A 388 -24.00 7.41 -43.27
N ASP A 389 -23.53 8.32 -42.42
CA ASP A 389 -22.15 8.37 -41.95
C ASP A 389 -21.88 7.40 -40.77
N GLY A 390 -22.96 6.85 -40.17
CA GLY A 390 -22.94 5.94 -39.03
C GLY A 390 -23.15 6.61 -37.67
N ILE A 391 -23.52 7.89 -37.62
CA ILE A 391 -23.85 8.67 -36.42
C ILE A 391 -25.37 9.01 -36.48
N PRO A 392 -26.19 8.60 -35.49
CA PRO A 392 -27.62 8.87 -35.54
C PRO A 392 -27.97 10.37 -35.50
N ASP A 393 -29.02 10.78 -36.22
CA ASP A 393 -29.54 12.17 -36.34
C ASP A 393 -29.69 12.92 -35.00
N VAL A 394 -29.88 12.18 -33.90
CA VAL A 394 -30.09 12.73 -32.55
C VAL A 394 -28.80 13.18 -31.86
N VAL A 395 -27.65 12.65 -32.29
CA VAL A 395 -26.31 12.96 -31.76
C VAL A 395 -25.40 13.58 -32.81
N ASP A 396 -25.78 13.51 -34.08
CA ASP A 396 -25.16 14.19 -35.20
C ASP A 396 -25.45 15.71 -35.18
N LYS A 397 -24.39 16.53 -35.28
CA LYS A 397 -24.51 18.00 -35.34
C LYS A 397 -24.96 18.52 -36.70
N CYS A 398 -24.75 17.78 -37.78
CA CYS A 398 -25.21 18.11 -39.13
C CYS A 398 -25.80 16.87 -39.82
N PRO A 399 -27.03 16.46 -39.43
CA PRO A 399 -27.69 15.23 -39.87
C PRO A 399 -28.05 15.11 -41.37
N ASP A 400 -27.55 16.00 -42.20
CA ASP A 400 -27.79 16.02 -43.65
C ASP A 400 -26.47 16.06 -44.46
N ASP A 401 -25.32 16.17 -43.79
CA ASP A 401 -23.99 16.33 -44.37
C ASP A 401 -23.04 15.27 -43.80
N PRO A 402 -22.64 14.25 -44.59
CA PRO A 402 -21.92 13.10 -44.03
C PRO A 402 -20.50 13.43 -43.58
N GLU A 403 -20.13 12.96 -42.38
CA GLU A 403 -18.78 13.02 -41.81
C GLU A 403 -17.69 12.47 -42.76
N ASP A 404 -16.59 13.22 -42.90
CA ASP A 404 -15.41 12.79 -43.65
C ASP A 404 -14.33 12.27 -42.70
N LYS A 405 -14.33 10.95 -42.48
CA LYS A 405 -13.44 10.21 -41.55
C LYS A 405 -11.94 10.35 -41.86
N ASP A 406 -11.38 11.54 -41.68
CA ASP A 406 -10.02 11.94 -42.02
C ASP A 406 -9.08 11.94 -40.80
N GLY A 407 -9.62 11.66 -39.61
CA GLY A 407 -8.92 11.64 -38.33
C GLY A 407 -9.01 12.94 -37.53
N ILE A 408 -9.69 13.94 -38.08
CA ILE A 408 -10.09 15.20 -37.45
C ILE A 408 -11.56 15.06 -37.05
N ASP A 409 -11.89 15.62 -35.89
CA ASP A 409 -13.05 15.39 -35.01
C ASP A 409 -14.22 14.44 -35.42
N ASP A 410 -13.91 13.20 -35.89
CA ASP A 410 -14.77 12.20 -36.59
C ASP A 410 -16.01 11.65 -35.81
N ARG A 411 -16.34 12.24 -34.67
CA ARG A 411 -17.36 11.77 -33.74
C ARG A 411 -18.55 12.69 -33.62
N ASP A 412 -18.49 13.88 -34.22
CA ASP A 412 -19.54 14.86 -34.07
C ASP A 412 -20.51 14.92 -35.25
N GLY A 413 -20.21 14.17 -36.32
CA GLY A 413 -21.08 13.96 -37.47
C GLY A 413 -20.83 14.95 -38.59
N CYS A 414 -19.84 15.83 -38.46
CA CYS A 414 -19.66 16.94 -39.39
C CYS A 414 -18.35 16.96 -40.15
N PRO A 415 -18.40 17.04 -41.49
CA PRO A 415 -17.20 17.21 -42.28
C PRO A 415 -16.58 18.59 -42.05
N GLU A 416 -15.28 18.61 -41.80
CA GLU A 416 -14.53 19.80 -41.42
C GLU A 416 -13.52 20.20 -42.50
N GLU A 417 -13.66 21.42 -43.05
CA GLU A 417 -12.68 21.95 -44.02
C GLU A 417 -11.53 22.73 -43.35
N ASP A 418 -11.75 23.21 -42.13
CA ASP A 418 -10.83 24.03 -41.29
C ASP A 418 -11.24 23.87 -39.82
N ALA A 419 -10.76 22.80 -39.19
CA ALA A 419 -11.23 22.37 -37.87
C ALA A 419 -10.82 23.32 -36.72
N ASP A 420 -9.66 23.98 -36.81
CA ASP A 420 -9.23 24.94 -35.78
C ASP A 420 -9.59 26.41 -36.05
N GLN A 421 -10.21 26.66 -37.21
CA GLN A 421 -10.75 27.94 -37.66
C GLN A 421 -9.69 29.05 -37.73
N ASP A 422 -8.44 28.70 -38.04
CA ASP A 422 -7.37 29.68 -38.22
C ASP A 422 -7.35 30.33 -39.63
N GLY A 423 -8.19 29.82 -40.54
CA GLY A 423 -8.32 30.27 -41.92
C GLY A 423 -7.44 29.53 -42.92
N ILE A 424 -6.78 28.44 -42.50
CA ILE A 424 -5.97 27.53 -43.31
C ILE A 424 -6.72 26.20 -43.43
N PRO A 425 -7.07 25.75 -44.65
CA PRO A 425 -7.76 24.48 -44.80
C PRO A 425 -6.96 23.30 -44.28
N ASP A 426 -7.61 22.31 -43.66
CA ASP A 426 -6.97 21.16 -42.99
C ASP A 426 -6.03 20.38 -43.92
N ALA A 427 -6.36 20.31 -45.22
CA ALA A 427 -5.54 19.67 -46.25
C ALA A 427 -4.12 20.29 -46.42
N VAL A 428 -3.94 21.55 -46.01
CA VAL A 428 -2.67 22.28 -46.06
C VAL A 428 -2.21 22.79 -44.69
N ASP A 429 -2.95 22.42 -43.65
CA ASP A 429 -2.63 22.68 -42.25
C ASP A 429 -1.73 21.57 -41.69
N LYS A 430 -0.64 21.95 -41.01
CA LYS A 430 0.28 21.01 -40.37
C LYS A 430 -0.13 20.66 -38.94
N CYS A 431 -0.98 21.47 -38.34
CA CYS A 431 -1.57 21.30 -37.03
C CYS A 431 -3.09 21.53 -37.07
N PRO A 432 -3.89 20.70 -37.78
CA PRO A 432 -5.34 20.95 -38.02
C PRO A 432 -6.24 21.11 -36.79
N LYS A 433 -5.72 20.89 -35.58
CA LYS A 433 -6.43 21.01 -34.30
C LYS A 433 -5.85 22.11 -33.39
N GLU A 434 -4.87 22.88 -33.86
CA GLU A 434 -4.17 23.89 -33.07
C GLU A 434 -3.99 25.19 -33.87
N PRO A 435 -4.74 26.26 -33.56
CA PRO A 435 -4.81 27.43 -34.43
C PRO A 435 -3.45 28.11 -34.59
N GLY A 436 -3.02 28.26 -35.84
CA GLY A 436 -1.73 28.80 -36.23
C GLY A 436 -1.82 30.11 -37.00
N GLN A 437 -0.79 30.33 -37.83
CA GLN A 437 -0.72 31.42 -38.80
C GLN A 437 -0.05 30.91 -40.07
N VAL A 438 -0.32 31.59 -41.18
CA VAL A 438 0.37 31.30 -42.44
C VAL A 438 1.85 31.68 -42.33
N VAL A 439 2.73 30.70 -42.51
CA VAL A 439 4.19 30.93 -42.53
C VAL A 439 4.69 30.82 -43.98
N VAL A 440 4.71 31.97 -44.67
CA VAL A 440 5.08 32.06 -46.10
C VAL A 440 6.46 31.47 -46.40
N ASP A 441 7.41 31.62 -45.47
CA ASP A 441 8.80 31.21 -45.67
C ASP A 441 9.07 29.73 -45.31
N ASP A 442 8.12 29.04 -44.65
CA ASP A 442 8.30 27.67 -44.18
C ASP A 442 6.96 26.89 -44.19
N PRO A 443 6.61 26.24 -45.31
CA PRO A 443 5.37 25.48 -45.45
C PRO A 443 5.20 24.33 -44.46
N GLU A 444 6.28 23.84 -43.84
CA GLU A 444 6.20 22.79 -42.81
C GLU A 444 5.76 23.33 -41.43
N LYS A 445 5.60 24.64 -41.30
CA LYS A 445 5.07 25.31 -40.09
C LYS A 445 3.75 26.03 -40.34
N ASN A 446 3.17 25.86 -41.53
CA ASN A 446 1.90 26.45 -41.89
C ASN A 446 0.79 25.86 -41.00
N GLY A 447 -0.02 26.71 -40.36
CA GLY A 447 -1.10 26.23 -39.49
C GLY A 447 -0.69 25.84 -38.06
N CYS A 448 0.59 25.89 -37.73
CA CYS A 448 1.04 25.56 -36.37
C CYS A 448 1.33 26.80 -35.51
N PRO A 449 1.10 26.74 -34.18
CA PRO A 449 1.56 27.76 -33.25
C PRO A 449 3.10 27.84 -33.20
N TYR A 450 3.66 29.05 -33.09
CA TYR A 450 5.12 29.25 -33.19
C TYR A 450 5.81 29.38 -31.82
N TYR A 451 5.12 29.94 -30.82
CA TYR A 451 5.66 30.21 -29.48
C TYR A 451 5.06 29.31 -28.40
N ILE A 452 3.94 28.64 -28.66
CA ILE A 452 3.29 27.74 -27.73
C ILE A 452 3.16 26.33 -28.31
N ARG A 453 3.05 25.33 -27.43
CA ARG A 453 2.70 23.97 -27.82
C ARG A 453 1.73 23.40 -26.80
N ARG A 454 0.59 22.87 -27.27
CA ARG A 454 -0.25 22.02 -26.43
C ARG A 454 0.35 20.61 -26.47
N ILE A 455 0.57 20.02 -25.30
CA ILE A 455 0.95 18.61 -25.25
C ILE A 455 -0.36 17.81 -25.21
N THR A 456 -0.70 17.15 -26.31
CA THR A 456 -1.90 16.29 -26.44
C THR A 456 -1.95 15.29 -25.28
N GLY A 457 -3.05 15.29 -24.52
CA GLY A 457 -3.22 14.45 -23.32
C GLY A 457 -2.63 15.01 -22.02
N SER A 458 -2.12 16.25 -22.01
CA SER A 458 -1.66 16.95 -20.80
C SER A 458 -2.51 18.19 -20.49
N ALA A 459 -2.48 18.64 -19.23
CA ALA A 459 -3.14 19.87 -18.78
C ALA A 459 -2.20 21.11 -18.83
N GLU A 460 -1.09 21.04 -19.57
CA GLU A 460 -0.06 22.08 -19.60
C GLU A 460 0.07 22.68 -21.02
N ILE A 461 0.19 24.00 -21.07
CA ILE A 461 0.55 24.73 -22.30
C ILE A 461 2.03 25.11 -22.16
N GLU A 462 2.89 24.48 -22.95
CA GLU A 462 4.31 24.80 -22.94
C GLU A 462 4.55 26.05 -23.79
N ILE A 463 5.13 27.09 -23.19
CA ILE A 463 5.56 28.27 -23.94
C ILE A 463 7.06 28.17 -24.22
N MET A 464 7.38 28.07 -25.51
CA MET A 464 8.74 27.92 -26.03
C MET A 464 9.58 29.20 -25.87
N LYS A 465 8.94 30.37 -25.73
CA LYS A 465 9.58 31.66 -25.43
C LYS A 465 9.00 32.31 -24.17
N GLN A 466 9.88 32.82 -23.32
CA GLN A 466 9.50 33.41 -22.05
C GLN A 466 8.79 34.78 -22.23
N VAL A 467 7.73 35.02 -21.47
CA VAL A 467 7.12 36.36 -21.36
C VAL A 467 8.07 37.27 -20.58
N GLU A 468 8.46 38.37 -21.18
CA GLU A 468 9.43 39.31 -20.64
C GLU A 468 8.75 40.57 -20.09
N PHE A 469 9.35 41.09 -19.03
CA PHE A 469 8.89 42.27 -18.32
C PHE A 469 10.04 43.25 -18.19
N GLU A 470 9.72 44.53 -18.04
CA GLU A 470 10.72 45.50 -17.65
C GLU A 470 11.36 45.18 -16.30
N PHE A 471 12.59 45.67 -16.13
CA PHE A 471 13.35 45.46 -14.91
C PHE A 471 12.55 45.90 -13.69
N ASP A 472 12.44 45.00 -12.72
CA ASP A 472 11.74 45.21 -11.45
C ASP A 472 10.26 45.65 -11.60
N SER A 473 9.61 45.24 -12.69
CA SER A 473 8.27 45.68 -13.06
C SER A 473 7.37 44.51 -13.50
N SER A 474 6.05 44.78 -13.51
CA SER A 474 5.02 43.92 -14.11
C SER A 474 4.56 44.42 -15.49
N ARG A 475 5.25 45.43 -16.05
CA ARG A 475 5.00 45.92 -17.42
C ARG A 475 5.59 44.95 -18.44
N ILE A 476 4.72 44.35 -19.26
CA ILE A 476 5.08 43.39 -20.32
C ILE A 476 5.85 44.12 -21.43
N LEU A 477 6.92 43.52 -21.93
CA LEU A 477 7.69 44.07 -23.05
C LEU A 477 7.01 43.80 -24.40
N PRO A 478 7.13 44.71 -25.39
CA PRO A 478 6.47 44.55 -26.70
C PRO A 478 6.77 43.23 -27.42
N GLN A 479 7.99 42.71 -27.25
CA GLN A 479 8.42 41.43 -27.85
C GLN A 479 7.67 40.20 -27.33
N SER A 480 6.93 40.32 -26.22
CA SER A 480 6.14 39.23 -25.66
C SER A 480 4.68 39.23 -26.10
N TYR A 481 4.19 40.30 -26.74
CA TYR A 481 2.81 40.34 -27.23
C TYR A 481 2.50 39.24 -28.26
N PRO A 482 3.37 38.93 -29.25
CA PRO A 482 3.10 37.84 -30.19
C PRO A 482 2.88 36.48 -29.51
N ILE A 483 3.57 36.21 -28.40
CA ILE A 483 3.43 34.99 -27.61
C ILE A 483 2.05 34.97 -26.92
N LEU A 484 1.65 36.10 -26.35
CA LEU A 484 0.36 36.21 -25.67
C LEU A 484 -0.81 36.18 -26.65
N ASP A 485 -0.63 36.69 -27.86
CA ASP A 485 -1.64 36.66 -28.92
C ASP A 485 -1.92 35.23 -29.39
N GLU A 486 -0.90 34.36 -29.42
CA GLU A 486 -1.10 32.92 -29.65
C GLU A 486 -1.94 32.28 -28.54
N VAL A 487 -1.67 32.61 -27.27
CA VAL A 487 -2.48 32.12 -26.14
C VAL A 487 -3.94 32.61 -26.26
N VAL A 488 -4.16 33.84 -26.73
CA VAL A 488 -5.51 34.36 -27.00
C VAL A 488 -6.20 33.55 -28.09
N ARG A 489 -5.52 33.26 -29.21
CA ARG A 489 -6.08 32.46 -30.30
C ARG A 489 -6.43 31.05 -29.85
N LEU A 490 -5.52 30.37 -29.16
CA LEU A 490 -5.75 29.04 -28.61
C LEU A 490 -7.01 29.01 -27.73
N LEU A 491 -7.13 29.95 -26.78
CA LEU A 491 -8.30 29.99 -25.90
C LEU A 491 -9.61 30.34 -26.63
N LYS A 492 -9.56 31.07 -27.74
CA LYS A 492 -10.74 31.38 -28.56
C LYS A 492 -11.19 30.17 -29.38
N ALA A 493 -10.26 29.46 -30.01
CA ALA A 493 -10.54 28.24 -30.76
C ALA A 493 -10.95 27.07 -29.85
N ASN A 494 -10.52 27.08 -28.59
CA ASN A 494 -10.78 26.01 -27.63
C ASN A 494 -11.73 26.46 -26.50
N PRO A 495 -13.05 26.62 -26.72
CA PRO A 495 -14.03 27.03 -25.70
C PRO A 495 -14.29 25.96 -24.63
N GLU A 496 -13.86 24.73 -24.86
CA GLU A 496 -13.89 23.61 -23.92
C GLU A 496 -12.92 23.83 -22.75
N ILE A 497 -11.83 24.61 -22.93
CA ILE A 497 -10.95 25.03 -21.83
C ILE A 497 -11.70 26.01 -20.92
N LYS A 498 -12.27 25.50 -19.83
CA LYS A 498 -13.11 26.29 -18.92
C LYS A 498 -12.30 27.15 -17.97
N LEU A 499 -11.11 26.72 -17.55
CA LEU A 499 -10.28 27.49 -16.62
C LEU A 499 -8.78 27.30 -16.88
N LEU A 500 -8.08 28.39 -17.19
CA LEU A 500 -6.62 28.48 -17.32
C LEU A 500 -6.02 29.27 -16.16
N SER A 501 -4.95 28.75 -15.57
CA SER A 501 -4.19 29.38 -14.48
C SER A 501 -2.88 29.94 -14.98
N ILE A 502 -2.68 31.23 -14.74
CA ILE A 502 -1.48 32.00 -15.10
C ILE A 502 -0.59 32.06 -13.85
N GLU A 503 0.53 31.36 -13.87
CA GLU A 503 1.41 31.21 -12.71
C GLU A 503 2.68 32.06 -12.90
N GLY A 504 2.89 33.04 -12.01
CA GLY A 504 4.05 33.93 -12.05
C GLY A 504 5.18 33.46 -11.14
N HIS A 505 6.43 33.51 -11.61
CA HIS A 505 7.61 33.06 -10.89
C HIS A 505 8.74 34.10 -10.92
N THR A 506 9.56 34.12 -9.87
CA THR A 506 10.77 34.96 -9.77
C THR A 506 12.01 34.11 -9.50
N ASP A 507 13.18 34.74 -9.55
CA ASP A 507 14.38 34.18 -8.93
C ASP A 507 14.39 34.42 -7.42
N ASN A 508 15.51 34.09 -6.77
CA ASN A 508 15.71 34.27 -5.33
C ASN A 508 16.34 35.61 -4.92
N GLN A 509 16.45 36.59 -5.82
CA GLN A 509 17.03 37.90 -5.49
C GLN A 509 15.95 38.80 -4.88
N GLY A 510 16.27 39.48 -3.77
CA GLY A 510 15.30 40.26 -3.00
C GLY A 510 14.58 39.45 -1.92
N THR A 511 13.66 40.10 -1.20
CA THR A 511 12.91 39.44 -0.10
C THR A 511 11.79 38.54 -0.65
N ALA A 512 11.42 37.50 0.11
CA ALA A 512 10.34 36.58 -0.29
C ALA A 512 9.01 37.32 -0.52
N ASP A 513 8.62 38.21 0.41
CA ASP A 513 7.39 39.02 0.31
C ASP A 513 7.39 39.97 -0.88
N TYR A 514 8.57 40.44 -1.31
CA TYR A 514 8.69 41.26 -2.51
C TYR A 514 8.47 40.42 -3.76
N ASN A 515 9.17 39.29 -3.85
CA ASN A 515 9.08 38.35 -4.97
C ASN A 515 7.68 37.77 -5.15
N ASP A 516 6.96 37.51 -4.05
CA ASP A 516 5.56 37.07 -4.10
C ASP A 516 4.64 38.12 -4.71
N ARG A 517 4.77 39.38 -4.27
CA ARG A 517 4.00 40.50 -4.82
C ARG A 517 4.32 40.76 -6.29
N LEU A 518 5.60 40.71 -6.66
CA LEU A 518 6.05 40.88 -8.05
C LEU A 518 5.54 39.76 -8.96
N ALA A 519 5.65 38.50 -8.52
CA ALA A 519 5.11 37.35 -9.22
C ALA A 519 3.60 37.47 -9.45
N GLN A 520 2.84 37.83 -8.41
CA GLN A 520 1.40 38.02 -8.51
C GLN A 520 1.05 39.16 -9.47
N ALA A 521 1.74 40.30 -9.37
CA ALA A 521 1.52 41.44 -10.25
C ALA A 521 1.77 41.10 -11.73
N ARG A 522 2.82 40.32 -12.03
CA ARG A 522 3.12 39.83 -13.38
C ARG A 522 2.05 38.89 -13.92
N ALA A 523 1.64 37.91 -13.12
CA ALA A 523 0.57 36.99 -13.50
C ALA A 523 -0.75 37.75 -13.77
N THR A 524 -1.05 38.74 -12.94
CA THR A 524 -2.23 39.61 -13.11
C THR A 524 -2.12 40.51 -14.34
N ALA A 525 -0.93 41.04 -14.67
CA ALA A 525 -0.73 41.82 -15.88
C ALA A 525 -0.98 40.99 -17.16
N VAL A 526 -0.49 39.75 -17.18
CA VAL A 526 -0.77 38.79 -18.26
C VAL A 526 -2.27 38.47 -18.33
N ARG A 527 -2.92 38.22 -17.18
CA ARG A 527 -4.37 38.00 -17.13
C ARG A 527 -5.15 39.16 -17.76
N PHE A 528 -4.81 40.40 -17.40
CA PHE A 528 -5.46 41.58 -17.99
C PHE A 528 -5.20 41.73 -19.48
N TYR A 529 -4.00 41.39 -19.96
CA TYR A 529 -3.72 41.39 -21.39
C TYR A 529 -4.65 40.42 -22.14
N LEU A 530 -4.81 39.19 -21.65
CA LEU A 530 -5.69 38.21 -22.28
C LEU A 530 -7.16 38.65 -22.26
N ILE A 531 -7.62 39.23 -21.14
CA ILE A 531 -8.99 39.75 -21.02
C ILE A 531 -9.24 40.88 -22.03
N ASN A 532 -8.32 41.84 -22.12
CA ASN A 532 -8.46 42.98 -23.03
C ASN A 532 -8.44 42.58 -24.51
N ASN A 533 -7.90 41.41 -24.83
CA ASN A 533 -7.89 40.83 -26.17
C ASN A 533 -9.04 39.84 -26.43
N GLY A 534 -10.03 39.78 -25.54
CA GLY A 534 -11.30 39.10 -25.75
C GLY A 534 -11.44 37.74 -25.10
N VAL A 535 -10.57 37.37 -24.15
CA VAL A 535 -10.76 36.16 -23.33
C VAL A 535 -11.66 36.48 -22.13
N GLN A 536 -12.69 35.67 -21.89
CA GLN A 536 -13.60 35.87 -20.76
C GLN A 536 -12.87 35.80 -19.41
N SER A 537 -13.24 36.68 -18.48
CA SER A 537 -12.52 36.86 -17.22
C SER A 537 -12.61 35.63 -16.30
N GLU A 538 -13.71 34.90 -16.43
CA GLU A 538 -14.09 33.69 -15.70
C GLU A 538 -13.24 32.50 -16.11
N ARG A 539 -12.70 32.52 -17.34
CA ARG A 539 -11.82 31.47 -17.87
C ARG A 539 -10.38 31.58 -17.40
N LEU A 540 -10.04 32.62 -16.63
CA LEU A 540 -8.66 32.95 -16.26
C LEU A 540 -8.50 33.17 -14.75
N THR A 541 -7.54 32.48 -14.15
CA THR A 541 -7.02 32.78 -12.81
C THR A 541 -5.54 33.16 -12.86
N SER A 542 -5.06 33.94 -11.90
CA SER A 542 -3.66 34.39 -11.84
C SER A 542 -3.10 34.22 -10.43
N ILE A 543 -1.97 33.53 -10.30
CA ILE A 543 -1.34 33.20 -9.01
C ILE A 543 0.17 33.47 -9.06
N GLY A 544 0.70 34.18 -8.06
CA GLY A 544 2.14 34.41 -7.89
C GLY A 544 2.79 33.42 -6.94
N PHE A 545 3.79 32.67 -7.41
CA PHE A 545 4.55 31.73 -6.57
C PHE A 545 5.89 32.29 -6.07
N GLY A 546 6.28 33.50 -6.50
CA GLY A 546 7.57 34.09 -6.16
C GLY A 546 8.71 33.13 -6.50
N ALA A 547 9.66 32.98 -5.57
CA ALA A 547 10.82 32.10 -5.72
C ALA A 547 10.56 30.63 -5.30
N ARG A 548 9.33 30.28 -4.87
CA ARG A 548 9.04 28.98 -4.22
C ARG A 548 9.08 27.78 -5.16
N ARG A 549 8.94 28.00 -6.47
CA ARG A 549 8.88 26.95 -7.50
C ARG A 549 9.96 27.20 -8.59
N PRO A 550 11.25 27.04 -8.26
CA PRO A 550 12.32 27.22 -9.23
C PRO A 550 12.35 26.07 -10.25
N LEU A 551 12.55 26.40 -11.52
CA LEU A 551 12.78 25.45 -12.60
C LEU A 551 14.23 24.95 -12.60
N LEU A 552 15.17 25.86 -12.36
CA LEU A 552 16.61 25.60 -12.28
C LEU A 552 17.20 26.18 -10.99
N SER A 553 18.44 25.80 -10.65
CA SER A 553 19.12 26.40 -9.50
C SER A 553 19.23 27.92 -9.68
N ASN A 554 18.98 28.68 -8.62
CA ASN A 554 19.18 30.12 -8.59
C ASN A 554 20.67 30.53 -8.40
N ASP A 555 21.58 29.57 -8.29
CA ASP A 555 23.00 29.85 -8.09
C ASP A 555 23.64 30.47 -9.34
N THR A 556 23.14 30.15 -10.54
CA THR A 556 23.68 30.68 -11.80
C THR A 556 22.82 31.82 -12.36
N PRO A 557 23.42 32.83 -13.03
CA PRO A 557 22.66 33.87 -13.74
C PRO A 557 21.63 33.32 -14.73
N GLU A 558 21.99 32.23 -15.43
CA GLU A 558 21.14 31.57 -16.41
C GLU A 558 19.94 30.90 -15.74
N GLY A 559 20.17 30.22 -14.61
CA GLY A 559 19.10 29.59 -13.84
C GLY A 559 18.13 30.61 -13.25
N ARG A 560 18.65 31.74 -12.74
CA ARG A 560 17.81 32.88 -12.31
C ARG A 560 16.97 33.45 -13.45
N GLN A 561 17.55 33.67 -14.63
CA GLN A 561 16.80 34.14 -15.80
C GLN A 561 15.66 33.18 -16.17
N ARG A 562 15.92 31.86 -16.17
CA ARG A 562 14.91 30.85 -16.46
C ARG A 562 13.83 30.75 -15.38
N ASN A 563 14.15 31.07 -14.12
CA ASN A 563 13.16 31.08 -13.04
C ASN A 563 12.19 32.26 -13.11
N ARG A 564 12.60 33.41 -13.69
CA ARG A 564 11.79 34.63 -13.84
C ARG A 564 10.71 34.54 -14.92
N ARG A 565 9.83 33.55 -14.87
CA ARG A 565 8.91 33.17 -15.97
C ARG A 565 7.43 33.29 -15.60
N VAL A 566 6.59 33.12 -16.61
CA VAL A 566 5.14 32.89 -16.48
C VAL A 566 4.82 31.54 -17.10
N GLU A 567 4.01 30.74 -16.42
CA GLU A 567 3.51 29.44 -16.89
C GLU A 567 1.99 29.45 -17.01
N PHE A 568 1.45 28.56 -17.84
CA PHE A 568 0.01 28.45 -18.10
C PHE A 568 -0.45 26.99 -17.89
N HIS A 569 -1.39 26.80 -16.97
CA HIS A 569 -1.86 25.48 -16.54
C HIS A 569 -3.38 25.39 -16.68
N ILE A 570 -3.88 24.41 -17.44
CA ILE A 570 -5.31 24.14 -17.58
C ILE A 570 -5.82 23.49 -16.29
N LYS A 571 -6.79 24.11 -15.61
CA LYS A 571 -7.39 23.60 -14.37
C LYS A 571 -8.70 22.84 -14.60
N SER A 572 -9.44 23.18 -15.66
CA SER A 572 -10.70 22.52 -16.02
C SER A 572 -10.95 22.65 -17.53
N GLN A 573 -11.43 21.56 -18.14
CA GLN A 573 -11.92 21.52 -19.51
C GLN A 573 -13.15 20.60 -19.59
N THR A 574 -14.08 20.88 -20.52
CA THR A 574 -15.14 19.93 -20.87
C THR A 574 -14.53 18.81 -21.68
N ILE A 575 -14.75 17.56 -21.28
CA ILE A 575 -14.39 16.38 -22.08
C ILE A 575 -15.71 15.89 -22.66
N GLU A 576 -15.89 16.02 -23.97
CA GLU A 576 -17.03 15.39 -24.63
C GLU A 576 -16.83 13.86 -24.64
N GLY A 577 -17.84 13.12 -24.15
CA GLY A 577 -17.84 11.65 -24.16
C GLY A 577 -17.62 10.91 -22.84
N ARG A 578 -17.95 11.49 -21.67
CA ARG A 578 -18.12 10.71 -20.42
C ARG A 578 -19.22 11.22 -19.52
#